data_AF-A0A2S4Y5M2-F1
#
_entry.id   AF-A0A2S4Y5M2-F1
#
_cell.length_a   1.000
_cell.length_b   1.000
_cell.length_c   1.000
_cell.angle_alpha   90.00
_cell.angle_beta   90.00
_cell.angle_gamma   90.00
#
_symmetry.space_group_name_H-M   'P 1'
#
loop_
_entity.id
_entity.type
_entity.pdbx_description
1 polymer ?
#
loop_
_entity_poly.entity_id
_entity_poly.type
_entity_poly.pdbx_seq_one_letter_code
_entity_poly.pdbx_strand_id
1 'polypeptide(L)'
;EARAWQRLFAEAAAVLDGSGGPGPGRIDAALIRSVVPYGRTAATPPAPSAVQVSASSGDSYGGMVISRPSRALALAETLVHEFQHSKLAALLHLFPLLDDDREERYYAPWRADPRHLTGLLHGAYAFTGVAGFWRDRLAQARDEPGTGTRGAWHTGGHADGAGHADGAGHADGAGHGDRAAHDDRWTGDQASPSERWTGEPPDGWAGAGADRDADTRGDLAADVAAYHFALRRLQSRLVVRTLLTSGRLTAQGRALVSGLAATLDGWLREPVPPAALARARTAALLHRTEWRLRNIAAPPSPTAPTPDPPRFRTDRAFWPDLRTHAFASAPTAPRTPDEHLAAGDPATALAGYADLLADHPTEPHALAGWIVARATLDPGRASRRMLARPEQTQPQPSG
;
A
#
# COMPACT_ATOMS: atom_id res chain seq x y z
N GLU A 1 -21.97 5.95 -20.23
CA GLU A 1 -20.67 6.17 -19.57
C GLU A 1 -20.58 7.43 -18.73
N ALA A 2 -20.66 8.64 -19.29
CA ALA A 2 -20.50 9.90 -18.53
C ALA A 2 -21.38 9.99 -17.26
N ARG A 3 -22.67 9.65 -17.35
CA ARG A 3 -23.57 9.60 -16.18
C ARG A 3 -23.15 8.60 -15.10
N ALA A 4 -22.54 7.47 -15.48
CA ALA A 4 -22.05 6.48 -14.53
C ALA A 4 -20.81 7.00 -13.79
N TRP A 5 -19.88 7.65 -14.51
CA TRP A 5 -18.75 8.36 -13.91
C TRP A 5 -19.19 9.48 -12.98
N GLN A 6 -20.15 10.32 -13.39
CA GLN A 6 -20.66 11.41 -12.56
C GLN A 6 -21.26 10.91 -11.25
N ARG A 7 -22.09 9.84 -11.29
CA ARG A 7 -22.63 9.24 -10.08
C ARG A 7 -21.54 8.67 -9.19
N LEU A 8 -20.63 7.88 -9.76
CA LEU A 8 -19.53 7.27 -9.02
C LEU A 8 -18.62 8.31 -8.37
N PHE A 9 -18.33 9.42 -9.08
CA PHE A 9 -17.56 10.53 -8.54
C PHE A 9 -18.30 11.25 -7.42
N ALA A 10 -19.60 11.53 -7.57
CA ALA A 10 -20.40 12.15 -6.52
C ALA A 10 -20.45 11.30 -5.25
N GLU A 11 -20.62 9.98 -5.40
CA GLU A 11 -20.56 9.02 -4.29
C GLU A 11 -19.17 9.00 -3.66
N ALA A 12 -18.09 9.01 -4.46
CA ALA A 12 -16.72 9.05 -3.96
C ALA A 12 -16.41 10.36 -3.23
N ALA A 13 -16.89 11.50 -3.71
CA ALA A 13 -16.77 12.79 -3.06
C ALA A 13 -17.46 12.78 -1.68
N ALA A 14 -18.67 12.20 -1.59
CA ALA A 14 -19.35 12.03 -0.31
C ALA A 14 -18.55 11.16 0.69
N VAL A 15 -17.82 10.14 0.21
CA VAL A 15 -16.90 9.36 1.06
C VAL A 15 -15.76 10.23 1.60
N LEU A 16 -15.24 11.17 0.79
CA LEU A 16 -14.13 12.05 1.18
C LEU A 16 -14.58 13.14 2.17
N ASP A 17 -15.77 13.73 1.97
CA ASP A 17 -16.33 14.81 2.78
C ASP A 17 -16.66 14.40 4.22
N GLY A 18 -16.89 13.11 4.49
CA GLY A 18 -17.15 12.59 5.84
C GLY A 18 -15.96 12.72 6.80
N SER A 19 -14.79 13.12 6.31
CA SER A 19 -13.58 13.36 7.10
C SER A 19 -13.59 14.82 7.55
N GLY A 20 -13.62 15.13 8.86
CA GLY A 20 -13.49 16.51 9.38
C GLY A 20 -12.17 17.19 8.97
N GLY A 21 -11.73 18.30 9.57
CA GLY A 21 -10.60 19.20 9.17
C GLY A 21 -9.26 18.64 8.58
N PRO A 22 -8.24 19.47 8.31
CA PRO A 22 -7.10 19.09 7.46
C PRO A 22 -6.28 17.90 7.97
N GLY A 23 -5.82 17.03 7.07
CA GLY A 23 -4.99 15.87 7.41
C GLY A 23 -4.36 15.21 6.18
N PRO A 24 -3.29 14.41 6.35
CA PRO A 24 -2.52 13.85 5.22
C PRO A 24 -3.31 12.91 4.30
N GLY A 25 -4.38 12.27 4.80
CA GLY A 25 -5.27 11.42 4.00
C GLY A 25 -6.56 12.07 3.54
N ARG A 26 -6.71 13.37 3.80
CA ARG A 26 -7.92 14.14 3.47
C ARG A 26 -7.62 15.02 2.28
N ILE A 27 -8.55 15.05 1.33
CA ILE A 27 -8.48 15.90 0.14
C ILE A 27 -9.84 16.54 -0.06
N ASP A 28 -9.84 17.77 -0.56
CA ASP A 28 -11.05 18.41 -1.05
C ASP A 28 -11.30 17.92 -2.49
N ALA A 29 -12.43 17.25 -2.72
CA ALA A 29 -12.78 16.73 -4.03
C ALA A 29 -12.90 17.85 -5.09
N ALA A 30 -13.16 19.10 -4.68
CA ALA A 30 -13.19 20.26 -5.58
C ALA A 30 -11.79 20.60 -6.16
N LEU A 31 -10.71 20.10 -5.56
CA LEU A 31 -9.35 20.24 -6.10
C LEU A 31 -9.06 19.26 -7.24
N ILE A 32 -9.91 18.25 -7.45
CA ILE A 32 -9.81 17.35 -8.60
C ILE A 32 -10.31 18.09 -9.84
N ARG A 33 -9.39 18.43 -10.75
CA ARG A 33 -9.68 19.23 -11.95
C ARG A 33 -10.27 18.38 -13.07
N SER A 34 -9.79 17.17 -13.24
CA SER A 34 -10.31 16.26 -14.27
C SER A 34 -9.99 14.80 -13.95
N VAL A 35 -10.95 13.93 -14.24
CA VAL A 35 -10.73 12.47 -14.31
C VAL A 35 -10.95 12.07 -15.75
N VAL A 36 -9.88 11.66 -16.41
CA VAL A 36 -9.89 11.13 -17.77
C VAL A 36 -10.08 9.62 -17.67
N PRO A 37 -11.19 9.07 -18.18
CA PRO A 37 -11.40 7.63 -18.15
C PRO A 37 -10.31 6.88 -18.92
N TYR A 38 -9.65 5.93 -18.26
CA TYR A 38 -8.76 4.97 -18.89
C TYR A 38 -9.50 3.67 -19.13
N GLY A 39 -9.45 3.17 -20.36
CA GLY A 39 -10.16 1.94 -20.70
C GLY A 39 -11.68 2.10 -20.85
N ARG A 40 -12.41 0.99 -20.64
CA ARG A 40 -13.66 0.60 -21.33
C ARG A 40 -14.71 1.70 -21.59
N THR A 41 -15.23 1.68 -22.82
CA THR A 41 -16.42 2.43 -23.29
C THR A 41 -17.73 1.62 -23.21
N ALA A 42 -17.68 0.34 -22.80
CA ALA A 42 -18.81 -0.59 -22.75
C ALA A 42 -19.05 -1.16 -21.34
N ALA A 43 -20.31 -1.49 -21.03
CA ALA A 43 -20.75 -1.98 -19.72
C ALA A 43 -20.47 -3.47 -19.47
N THR A 44 -20.05 -4.22 -20.50
CA THR A 44 -19.77 -5.65 -20.42
C THR A 44 -18.36 -5.93 -20.93
N PRO A 45 -17.55 -6.72 -20.21
CA PRO A 45 -17.80 -7.23 -18.85
C PRO A 45 -17.95 -6.10 -17.81
N PRO A 46 -18.57 -6.37 -16.65
CA PRO A 46 -18.73 -5.37 -15.59
C PRO A 46 -17.38 -4.82 -15.12
N ALA A 47 -17.42 -3.59 -14.57
CA ALA A 47 -16.22 -2.94 -14.03
C ALA A 47 -15.70 -3.71 -12.81
N PRO A 48 -14.36 -3.79 -12.63
CA PRO A 48 -13.76 -4.43 -11.46
C PRO A 48 -14.09 -3.65 -10.19
N SER A 49 -14.08 -4.33 -9.04
CA SER A 49 -14.30 -3.68 -7.75
C SER A 49 -13.15 -2.75 -7.36
N ALA A 50 -11.90 -3.10 -7.66
CA ALA A 50 -10.75 -2.24 -7.44
C ALA A 50 -10.38 -1.46 -8.71
N VAL A 51 -9.80 -0.27 -8.54
CA VAL A 51 -9.11 0.39 -9.64
C VAL A 51 -7.93 -0.49 -10.05
N GLN A 52 -7.80 -0.68 -11.35
CA GLN A 52 -6.67 -1.40 -11.93
C GLN A 52 -5.65 -0.32 -12.35
N VAL A 53 -5.88 0.42 -13.44
CA VAL A 53 -5.01 1.54 -13.81
C VAL A 53 -5.44 2.84 -13.14
N SER A 54 -4.49 3.53 -12.53
CA SER A 54 -4.54 4.97 -12.33
C SER A 54 -3.17 5.62 -12.56
N ALA A 55 -3.19 6.89 -12.96
CA ALA A 55 -1.99 7.70 -13.10
C ALA A 55 -2.32 9.19 -12.99
N SER A 56 -1.34 9.97 -12.54
CA SER A 56 -1.36 11.44 -12.53
C SER A 56 -0.22 11.99 -13.37
N SER A 57 -0.40 13.20 -13.89
CA SER A 57 0.68 13.95 -14.54
C SER A 57 1.12 15.11 -13.66
N GLY A 58 2.43 15.34 -13.56
CA GLY A 58 2.98 16.51 -12.88
C GLY A 58 2.62 17.84 -13.56
N ASP A 59 2.36 17.80 -14.86
CA ASP A 59 2.02 18.98 -15.67
C ASP A 59 0.52 19.30 -15.65
N SER A 60 -0.30 18.44 -15.05
CA SER A 60 -1.75 18.63 -14.91
C SER A 60 -2.16 18.44 -13.46
N TYR A 61 -1.95 19.49 -12.66
CA TYR A 61 -2.27 19.46 -11.23
C TYR A 61 -3.75 19.12 -10.99
N GLY A 62 -4.01 18.02 -10.27
CA GLY A 62 -5.37 17.52 -10.03
C GLY A 62 -6.03 16.87 -11.24
N GLY A 63 -5.28 16.65 -12.33
CA GLY A 63 -5.68 15.87 -13.49
C GLY A 63 -5.15 14.44 -13.39
N MET A 64 -6.03 13.47 -13.64
CA MET A 64 -5.70 12.05 -13.48
C MET A 64 -6.40 11.19 -14.51
N VAL A 65 -5.76 10.07 -14.83
CA VAL A 65 -6.23 9.04 -15.74
C VAL A 65 -6.61 7.83 -14.89
N ILE A 66 -7.87 7.37 -14.93
CA ILE A 66 -8.37 6.32 -14.03
C ILE A 66 -9.26 5.30 -14.77
N SER A 67 -9.02 4.01 -14.54
CA SER A 67 -9.96 2.95 -14.88
C SER A 67 -11.13 2.92 -13.94
N ARG A 68 -12.36 2.98 -14.47
CA ARG A 68 -13.57 3.05 -13.63
C ARG A 68 -13.71 1.81 -12.73
N PRO A 69 -13.71 1.95 -11.39
CA PRO A 69 -14.09 0.86 -10.50
C PRO A 69 -15.63 0.76 -10.40
N SER A 70 -16.14 -0.36 -9.89
CA SER A 70 -17.58 -0.53 -9.62
C SER A 70 -18.02 0.05 -8.27
N ARG A 71 -17.09 0.42 -7.37
CA ARG A 71 -17.39 0.97 -6.04
C ARG A 71 -16.79 2.37 -5.82
N ALA A 72 -17.60 3.26 -5.23
CA ALA A 72 -17.19 4.63 -4.88
C ALA A 72 -16.01 4.67 -3.90
N LEU A 73 -15.95 3.73 -2.94
CA LEU A 73 -14.84 3.63 -2.00
C LEU A 73 -13.48 3.37 -2.68
N ALA A 74 -13.46 2.56 -3.75
CA ALA A 74 -12.23 2.38 -4.54
C ALA A 74 -11.83 3.67 -5.23
N LEU A 75 -12.79 4.35 -5.84
CA LEU A 75 -12.51 5.62 -6.50
C LEU A 75 -11.99 6.65 -5.50
N ALA A 76 -12.60 6.77 -4.32
CA ALA A 76 -12.15 7.69 -3.27
C ALA A 76 -10.69 7.41 -2.83
N GLU A 77 -10.33 6.14 -2.58
CA GLU A 77 -8.94 5.75 -2.27
C GLU A 77 -7.98 6.15 -3.40
N THR A 78 -8.37 5.90 -4.66
CA THR A 78 -7.57 6.27 -5.84
C THR A 78 -7.45 7.79 -5.99
N LEU A 79 -8.52 8.56 -5.79
CA LEU A 79 -8.46 10.03 -5.84
C LEU A 79 -7.48 10.57 -4.81
N VAL A 80 -7.48 10.03 -3.57
CA VAL A 80 -6.47 10.38 -2.56
C VAL A 80 -5.07 10.03 -3.05
N HIS A 81 -4.85 8.82 -3.56
CA HIS A 81 -3.55 8.37 -4.05
C HIS A 81 -3.00 9.29 -5.15
N GLU A 82 -3.80 9.51 -6.20
CA GLU A 82 -3.44 10.31 -7.35
C GLU A 82 -3.25 11.79 -7.01
N PHE A 83 -4.08 12.34 -6.12
CA PHE A 83 -3.90 13.72 -5.67
C PHE A 83 -2.61 13.92 -4.86
N GLN A 84 -2.16 12.93 -4.09
CA GLN A 84 -0.85 13.02 -3.45
C GLN A 84 0.29 13.04 -4.47
N HIS A 85 0.20 12.31 -5.59
CA HIS A 85 1.17 12.46 -6.68
C HIS A 85 1.17 13.87 -7.25
N SER A 86 -0.02 14.48 -7.47
CA SER A 86 -0.12 15.87 -7.92
C SER A 86 0.57 16.85 -6.95
N LYS A 87 0.36 16.69 -5.64
CA LYS A 87 1.02 17.51 -4.61
C LYS A 87 2.54 17.34 -4.61
N LEU A 88 3.01 16.10 -4.69
CA LEU A 88 4.45 15.83 -4.72
C LEU A 88 5.09 16.37 -6.00
N ALA A 89 4.43 16.22 -7.15
CA ALA A 89 4.92 16.75 -8.42
C ALA A 89 5.08 18.27 -8.36
N ALA A 90 4.13 18.98 -7.77
CA ALA A 90 4.25 20.43 -7.53
C ALA A 90 5.47 20.77 -6.64
N LEU A 91 5.76 19.96 -5.60
CA LEU A 91 6.96 20.14 -4.78
C LEU A 91 8.25 19.86 -5.54
N LEU A 92 8.27 18.80 -6.36
CA LEU A 92 9.43 18.42 -7.18
C LEU A 92 9.75 19.46 -8.25
N HIS A 93 8.75 20.19 -8.74
CA HIS A 93 8.95 21.32 -9.65
C HIS A 93 9.70 22.49 -8.98
N LEU A 94 9.57 22.64 -7.65
CA LEU A 94 10.19 23.73 -6.89
C LEU A 94 11.54 23.33 -6.30
N PHE A 95 11.68 22.07 -5.86
CA PHE A 95 12.85 21.60 -5.13
C PHE A 95 13.32 20.23 -5.62
N PRO A 96 14.62 20.04 -5.89
CA PRO A 96 15.18 18.71 -5.99
C PRO A 96 15.11 18.04 -4.62
N LEU A 97 14.43 16.90 -4.52
CA LEU A 97 14.27 16.16 -3.25
C LEU A 97 15.26 14.99 -3.12
N LEU A 98 15.82 14.51 -4.23
CA LEU A 98 16.79 13.44 -4.22
C LEU A 98 17.79 13.55 -5.37
N ASP A 99 18.97 12.99 -5.16
CA ASP A 99 19.95 12.68 -6.19
C ASP A 99 19.73 11.22 -6.63
N ASP A 100 18.89 10.99 -7.65
CA ASP A 100 18.56 9.65 -8.16
C ASP A 100 19.48 9.26 -9.31
N ASP A 101 20.19 8.14 -9.18
CA ASP A 101 20.91 7.54 -10.31
C ASP A 101 19.99 6.75 -11.24
N ARG A 102 18.67 6.71 -10.93
CA ARG A 102 17.60 6.07 -11.71
C ARG A 102 17.71 4.55 -11.79
N GLU A 103 18.59 3.96 -11.02
CA GLU A 103 18.83 2.52 -11.00
C GLU A 103 17.75 1.79 -10.21
N GLU A 104 17.17 0.76 -10.83
CA GLU A 104 16.05 0.00 -10.27
C GLU A 104 16.56 -1.08 -9.30
N ARG A 105 16.85 -0.68 -8.07
CA ARG A 105 17.47 -1.56 -7.05
C ARG A 105 16.63 -1.79 -5.81
N TYR A 106 15.57 -1.01 -5.61
CA TYR A 106 14.88 -0.99 -4.33
C TYR A 106 13.56 -1.75 -4.37
N TYR A 107 13.29 -2.46 -3.28
CA TYR A 107 12.00 -3.10 -3.05
C TYR A 107 10.92 -2.04 -2.81
N ALA A 108 9.83 -2.11 -3.59
CA ALA A 108 8.61 -1.33 -3.40
C ALA A 108 7.46 -2.27 -3.00
N PRO A 109 6.79 -2.05 -1.86
CA PRO A 109 5.76 -2.97 -1.35
C PRO A 109 4.41 -2.89 -2.09
N TRP A 110 4.36 -2.17 -3.20
CA TRP A 110 3.18 -1.94 -4.03
C TRP A 110 3.39 -2.38 -5.48
N ARG A 111 4.59 -2.89 -5.79
CA ARG A 111 5.00 -3.22 -7.15
C ARG A 111 5.74 -4.54 -7.19
N ALA A 112 5.58 -5.23 -8.31
CA ALA A 112 6.25 -6.49 -8.60
C ALA A 112 7.73 -6.29 -8.97
N ASP A 113 8.07 -5.15 -9.58
CA ASP A 113 9.40 -4.79 -10.09
C ASP A 113 10.25 -4.00 -9.06
N PRO A 114 11.59 -4.05 -9.15
CA PRO A 114 12.47 -3.13 -8.44
C PRO A 114 12.27 -1.69 -8.91
N ARG A 115 12.46 -0.73 -8.00
CA ARG A 115 12.25 0.69 -8.28
C ARG A 115 13.50 1.49 -7.99
N HIS A 116 13.66 2.58 -8.72
CA HIS A 116 14.60 3.66 -8.41
C HIS A 116 14.07 4.53 -7.25
N LEU A 117 14.91 5.38 -6.66
CA LEU A 117 14.56 6.12 -5.44
C LEU A 117 13.43 7.13 -5.67
N THR A 118 13.37 7.77 -6.85
CA THR A 118 12.27 8.68 -7.18
C THR A 118 10.93 7.95 -7.14
N GLY A 119 10.88 6.72 -7.66
CA GLY A 119 9.67 5.89 -7.61
C GLY A 119 9.27 5.52 -6.18
N LEU A 120 10.25 5.26 -5.32
CA LEU A 120 10.00 5.04 -3.90
C LEU A 120 9.46 6.28 -3.19
N LEU A 121 10.00 7.47 -3.49
CA LEU A 121 9.51 8.73 -2.91
C LEU A 121 8.04 8.98 -3.27
N HIS A 122 7.69 8.82 -4.55
CA HIS A 122 6.32 8.95 -5.03
C HIS A 122 5.37 7.98 -4.31
N GLY A 123 5.74 6.69 -4.26
CA GLY A 123 4.92 5.70 -3.56
C GLY A 123 4.80 5.99 -2.07
N ALA A 124 5.89 6.34 -1.39
CA ALA A 124 5.87 6.64 0.05
C ALA A 124 4.98 7.84 0.38
N TYR A 125 5.03 8.90 -0.42
CA TYR A 125 4.18 10.07 -0.23
C TYR A 125 2.70 9.74 -0.47
N ALA A 126 2.39 9.08 -1.60
CA ALA A 126 1.02 8.72 -1.94
C ALA A 126 0.38 7.74 -0.96
N PHE A 127 1.08 6.65 -0.60
CA PHE A 127 0.54 5.65 0.31
C PHE A 127 0.54 6.10 1.78
N THR A 128 1.31 7.13 2.16
CA THR A 128 1.08 7.82 3.44
C THR A 128 -0.26 8.54 3.44
N GLY A 129 -0.64 9.20 2.34
CA GLY A 129 -1.99 9.76 2.20
C GLY A 129 -3.07 8.69 2.27
N VAL A 130 -2.91 7.58 1.54
CA VAL A 130 -3.85 6.45 1.58
C VAL A 130 -3.95 5.84 2.99
N ALA A 131 -2.85 5.72 3.74
CA ALA A 131 -2.90 5.29 5.13
C ALA A 131 -3.72 6.26 6.00
N GLY A 132 -3.57 7.57 5.80
CA GLY A 132 -4.39 8.59 6.47
C GLY A 132 -5.88 8.45 6.15
N PHE A 133 -6.22 8.18 4.89
CA PHE A 133 -7.61 7.97 4.45
C PHE A 133 -8.26 6.80 5.21
N TRP A 134 -7.56 5.66 5.25
CA TRP A 134 -8.07 4.48 5.97
C TRP A 134 -8.09 4.66 7.50
N ARG A 135 -7.17 5.45 8.06
CA ARG A 135 -7.20 5.83 9.48
C ARG A 135 -8.48 6.60 9.81
N ASP A 136 -8.85 7.56 8.99
CA ASP A 136 -10.05 8.37 9.20
C ASP A 136 -11.33 7.53 9.05
N ARG A 137 -11.36 6.61 8.07
CA ARG A 137 -12.45 5.64 7.94
C ARG A 137 -12.58 4.70 9.14
N LEU A 138 -11.46 4.24 9.71
CA LEU A 138 -11.48 3.44 10.93
C LEU A 138 -12.05 4.24 12.11
N ALA A 139 -11.74 5.53 12.22
CA ALA A 139 -12.33 6.39 13.24
C ALA A 139 -13.85 6.56 13.03
N GLN A 140 -14.29 6.87 11.81
CA GLN A 140 -15.72 7.00 11.48
C GLN A 140 -16.51 5.72 11.80
N ALA A 141 -16.00 4.55 11.41
CA ALA A 141 -16.68 3.28 11.67
C ALA A 141 -16.80 2.94 13.17
N ARG A 142 -15.96 3.54 14.02
CA ARG A 142 -16.05 3.42 15.49
C ARG A 142 -17.04 4.41 16.10
N ASP A 143 -17.28 5.54 15.45
CA ASP A 143 -18.13 6.63 15.92
C ASP A 143 -19.59 6.50 15.44
N GLU A 144 -19.89 5.61 14.49
CA GLU A 144 -21.26 5.36 14.00
C GLU A 144 -22.20 4.90 15.14
N PRO A 145 -23.30 5.61 15.42
CA PRO A 145 -24.20 5.28 16.53
C PRO A 145 -24.99 4.00 16.21
N GLY A 146 -24.50 2.87 16.73
CA GLY A 146 -25.13 1.54 16.63
C GLY A 146 -24.23 0.39 17.11
N THR A 147 -22.90 0.55 17.06
CA THR A 147 -21.89 -0.50 17.32
C THR A 147 -21.35 -0.48 18.75
N GLY A 148 -22.22 -0.21 19.73
CA GLY A 148 -21.83 0.05 21.12
C GLY A 148 -21.20 -1.14 21.87
N THR A 149 -19.90 -1.40 21.67
CA THR A 149 -19.02 -1.76 22.78
C THR A 149 -18.19 -0.54 23.13
N ARG A 150 -18.61 0.18 24.19
CA ARG A 150 -17.72 1.11 24.91
C ARG A 150 -16.59 0.30 25.55
N GLY A 151 -15.58 -0.05 24.77
CA GLY A 151 -14.27 -0.40 25.28
C GLY A 151 -13.66 0.88 25.84
N ALA A 152 -13.86 1.11 27.15
CA ALA A 152 -13.25 2.21 27.87
C ALA A 152 -11.72 2.06 27.85
N TRP A 153 -11.07 2.69 26.86
CA TRP A 153 -9.65 2.98 26.94
C TRP A 153 -9.49 4.20 27.83
N HIS A 154 -9.29 3.95 29.11
CA HIS A 154 -8.95 5.01 30.07
C HIS A 154 -7.63 5.66 29.65
N THR A 155 -7.71 6.89 29.17
CA THR A 155 -6.58 7.82 29.09
C THR A 155 -6.28 8.32 30.51
N GLY A 156 -5.19 7.83 31.10
CA GLY A 156 -4.58 8.48 32.26
C GLY A 156 -3.88 9.74 31.80
N GLY A 157 -4.48 10.89 32.09
CA GLY A 157 -3.84 12.19 31.92
C GLY A 157 -2.88 12.48 33.07
N HIS A 158 -1.79 13.16 32.76
CA HIS A 158 -1.23 14.20 33.62
C HIS A 158 -0.70 15.33 32.74
N ALA A 159 -1.16 16.53 33.06
CA ALA A 159 -0.81 17.80 32.46
C ALA A 159 0.38 18.45 33.20
N ASP A 160 0.76 19.62 32.66
CA ASP A 160 1.65 20.67 33.18
C ASP A 160 3.10 20.61 32.66
N GLY A 161 3.71 21.67 32.11
CA GLY A 161 3.28 23.06 31.96
C GLY A 161 4.31 23.89 31.16
N ALA A 162 3.85 25.10 30.82
CA ALA A 162 4.40 26.20 30.02
C ALA A 162 5.91 26.55 30.05
N GLY A 163 6.37 27.21 28.96
CA GLY A 163 7.57 28.06 28.94
C GLY A 163 7.85 28.74 27.58
N HIS A 164 7.63 30.05 27.50
CA HIS A 164 7.91 31.02 26.41
C HIS A 164 9.38 31.04 25.90
N ALA A 165 9.60 31.44 24.63
CA ALA A 165 10.16 32.76 24.26
C ALA A 165 10.70 32.83 22.81
N ASP A 166 10.70 34.06 22.29
CA ASP A 166 10.98 34.57 20.95
C ASP A 166 12.38 34.31 20.35
N GLY A 167 12.48 34.51 19.04
CA GLY A 167 13.76 34.66 18.34
C GLY A 167 13.62 34.91 16.85
N ALA A 168 13.35 36.16 16.46
CA ALA A 168 13.50 36.64 15.08
C ALA A 168 14.99 36.69 14.67
N GLY A 169 15.28 36.39 13.40
CA GLY A 169 16.61 36.54 12.81
C GLY A 169 16.56 36.52 11.29
N HIS A 170 16.62 37.71 10.70
CA HIS A 170 16.88 37.98 9.28
C HIS A 170 18.23 37.39 8.82
N ALA A 171 18.29 36.94 7.57
CA ALA A 171 19.47 37.13 6.72
C ALA A 171 19.08 37.03 5.23
N ASP A 172 19.26 38.16 4.54
CA ASP A 172 19.31 38.30 3.09
C ASP A 172 20.55 37.59 2.51
N GLY A 173 20.46 37.21 1.22
CA GLY A 173 21.63 36.76 0.46
C GLY A 173 21.26 36.18 -0.90
N ALA A 174 21.19 37.06 -1.90
CA ALA A 174 20.96 36.74 -3.30
C ALA A 174 22.06 35.85 -3.91
N GLY A 175 21.66 34.98 -4.84
CA GLY A 175 22.54 34.26 -5.74
C GLY A 175 21.78 33.87 -7.00
N HIS A 176 21.83 34.73 -8.02
CA HIS A 176 21.45 34.38 -9.38
C HIS A 176 22.38 33.27 -9.89
N GLY A 177 21.79 32.17 -10.35
CA GLY A 177 22.47 31.09 -11.07
C GLY A 177 21.55 30.61 -12.18
N ASP A 178 22.07 30.63 -13.40
CA ASP A 178 21.39 30.36 -14.66
C ASP A 178 20.54 29.09 -14.62
N ARG A 179 19.28 29.25 -15.04
CA ARG A 179 18.35 28.14 -15.31
C ARG A 179 18.67 27.56 -16.69
N ALA A 180 19.35 26.42 -16.71
CA ALA A 180 19.19 25.48 -17.81
C ALA A 180 17.84 24.76 -17.62
N ALA A 181 16.86 25.12 -18.45
CA ALA A 181 15.62 24.39 -18.59
C ALA A 181 15.94 22.97 -19.06
N HIS A 182 15.82 21.98 -18.19
CA HIS A 182 15.76 20.59 -18.61
C HIS A 182 14.31 20.31 -19.05
N ASP A 183 14.19 20.09 -20.35
CA ASP A 183 12.98 19.75 -21.10
C ASP A 183 12.53 18.33 -20.67
N ASP A 184 11.88 18.21 -19.53
CA ASP A 184 11.24 16.98 -19.07
C ASP A 184 9.93 16.76 -19.84
N ARG A 185 10.07 16.36 -21.10
CA ARG A 185 8.94 15.79 -21.84
C ARG A 185 8.55 14.48 -21.19
N TRP A 186 7.31 14.46 -20.70
CA TRP A 186 6.55 13.24 -20.47
C TRP A 186 6.57 12.38 -21.74
N THR A 187 7.42 11.35 -21.77
CA THR A 187 7.26 10.24 -22.71
C THR A 187 6.17 9.35 -22.13
N GLY A 188 5.02 9.29 -22.79
CA GLY A 188 3.82 8.53 -22.40
C GLY A 188 3.99 7.00 -22.37
N ASP A 189 5.21 6.50 -22.12
CA ASP A 189 5.61 5.09 -22.15
C ASP A 189 5.68 4.44 -20.75
N GLN A 190 5.30 5.19 -19.70
CA GLN A 190 5.31 4.72 -18.30
C GLN A 190 3.97 4.12 -17.83
N ALA A 191 2.95 4.08 -18.68
CA ALA A 191 1.76 3.27 -18.43
C ALA A 191 2.07 1.81 -18.80
N SER A 192 2.44 0.98 -17.82
CA SER A 192 2.66 -0.45 -18.07
C SER A 192 1.39 -1.11 -18.64
N PRO A 193 1.46 -1.88 -19.74
CA PRO A 193 0.28 -2.46 -20.41
C PRO A 193 -0.38 -3.67 -19.70
N SER A 194 -0.20 -3.82 -18.39
CA SER A 194 -0.27 -5.13 -17.72
C SER A 194 -1.54 -5.41 -16.89
N GLU A 195 -2.71 -5.02 -17.38
CA GLU A 195 -3.98 -5.27 -16.66
C GLU A 195 -4.99 -5.99 -17.53
N ARG A 196 -4.91 -7.32 -17.50
CA ARG A 196 -5.93 -8.18 -18.09
C ARG A 196 -6.25 -9.27 -17.07
N TRP A 197 -7.36 -9.08 -16.36
CA TRP A 197 -7.97 -10.10 -15.51
C TRP A 197 -9.12 -10.77 -16.26
N THR A 198 -9.14 -12.10 -16.27
CA THR A 198 -10.16 -12.96 -16.88
C THR A 198 -10.68 -13.95 -15.84
N GLY A 199 -11.76 -13.61 -15.15
CA GLY A 199 -12.50 -14.51 -14.28
C GLY A 199 -13.87 -13.92 -13.99
N GLU A 200 -14.92 -14.72 -13.95
CA GLU A 200 -16.27 -14.26 -13.58
C GLU A 200 -16.59 -14.68 -12.14
N PRO A 201 -17.25 -13.85 -11.31
CA PRO A 201 -17.82 -14.30 -10.06
C PRO A 201 -19.29 -14.73 -10.25
N PRO A 202 -19.77 -15.76 -9.52
CA PRO A 202 -21.15 -16.22 -9.60
C PRO A 202 -22.11 -15.43 -8.71
N ASP A 203 -23.40 -15.49 -9.09
CA ASP A 203 -24.54 -14.72 -8.58
C ASP A 203 -25.24 -15.29 -7.32
N GLY A 204 -25.87 -14.36 -6.57
CA GLY A 204 -27.06 -14.60 -5.72
C GLY A 204 -26.80 -14.75 -4.21
N TRP A 205 -27.64 -14.32 -3.24
CA TRP A 205 -29.07 -14.03 -3.20
C TRP A 205 -29.40 -13.08 -2.01
N ALA A 206 -30.63 -12.55 -2.02
CA ALA A 206 -31.18 -11.53 -1.12
C ALA A 206 -31.83 -12.05 0.19
N GLY A 207 -31.83 -11.19 1.22
CA GLY A 207 -33.01 -10.92 2.06
C GLY A 207 -33.06 -11.52 3.48
N ALA A 208 -32.79 -10.68 4.49
CA ALA A 208 -33.55 -10.45 5.74
C ALA A 208 -32.65 -10.32 6.99
N GLY A 209 -32.39 -9.09 7.42
CA GLY A 209 -31.74 -8.82 8.70
C GLY A 209 -31.31 -7.37 8.92
N ALA A 210 -32.06 -6.35 8.49
CA ALA A 210 -31.55 -4.96 8.35
C ALA A 210 -30.68 -4.42 9.51
N ASP A 211 -31.01 -4.71 10.78
CA ASP A 211 -30.21 -4.28 11.95
C ASP A 211 -28.99 -5.16 12.23
N ARG A 212 -29.10 -6.49 12.17
CA ARG A 212 -27.93 -7.40 12.31
C ARG A 212 -27.01 -7.29 11.10
N ASP A 213 -27.57 -7.09 9.92
CA ASP A 213 -26.86 -6.86 8.68
C ASP A 213 -26.19 -5.49 8.70
N ALA A 214 -26.76 -4.47 9.35
CA ALA A 214 -26.13 -3.16 9.53
C ALA A 214 -24.95 -3.25 10.50
N ASP A 215 -25.12 -3.91 11.65
CA ASP A 215 -24.05 -4.15 12.64
C ASP A 215 -22.91 -4.97 12.02
N THR A 216 -23.24 -6.05 11.32
CA THR A 216 -22.27 -6.89 10.58
C THR A 216 -21.58 -6.11 9.45
N ARG A 217 -22.29 -5.22 8.74
CA ARG A 217 -21.70 -4.35 7.70
C ARG A 217 -20.77 -3.29 8.31
N GLY A 218 -21.14 -2.72 9.45
CA GLY A 218 -20.33 -1.76 10.20
C GLY A 218 -19.04 -2.39 10.71
N ASP A 219 -19.14 -3.57 11.31
CA ASP A 219 -18.01 -4.37 11.78
C ASP A 219 -17.07 -4.76 10.63
N LEU A 220 -17.63 -5.22 9.50
CA LEU A 220 -16.85 -5.54 8.31
C LEU A 220 -16.14 -4.30 7.75
N ALA A 221 -16.82 -3.15 7.71
CA ALA A 221 -16.22 -1.90 7.25
C ALA A 221 -15.08 -1.43 8.17
N ALA A 222 -15.26 -1.56 9.50
CA ALA A 222 -14.23 -1.26 10.49
C ALA A 222 -13.02 -2.20 10.38
N ASP A 223 -13.24 -3.50 10.18
CA ASP A 223 -12.18 -4.50 10.01
C ASP A 223 -11.38 -4.28 8.71
N VAL A 224 -12.06 -3.99 7.60
CA VAL A 224 -11.42 -3.63 6.32
C VAL A 224 -10.61 -2.34 6.44
N ALA A 225 -11.17 -1.31 7.09
CA ALA A 225 -10.47 -0.05 7.30
C ALA A 225 -9.23 -0.24 8.20
N ALA A 226 -9.37 -1.03 9.28
CA ALA A 226 -8.27 -1.38 10.16
C ALA A 226 -7.15 -2.13 9.41
N TYR A 227 -7.50 -3.09 8.57
CA TYR A 227 -6.55 -3.84 7.76
C TYR A 227 -5.77 -2.91 6.82
N HIS A 228 -6.47 -2.08 6.04
CA HIS A 228 -5.80 -1.20 5.08
C HIS A 228 -4.96 -0.12 5.77
N PHE A 229 -5.44 0.47 6.87
CA PHE A 229 -4.64 1.39 7.66
C PHE A 229 -3.35 0.73 8.17
N ALA A 230 -3.47 -0.47 8.75
CA ALA A 230 -2.34 -1.23 9.24
C ALA A 230 -1.35 -1.61 8.12
N LEU A 231 -1.84 -2.08 6.97
CA LEU A 231 -1.01 -2.46 5.83
C LEU A 231 -0.25 -1.26 5.28
N ARG A 232 -0.96 -0.16 4.95
CA ARG A 232 -0.38 1.00 4.28
C ARG A 232 0.62 1.74 5.15
N ARG A 233 0.39 1.85 6.47
CA ARG A 233 1.36 2.47 7.39
C ARG A 233 2.64 1.62 7.54
N LEU A 234 2.53 0.29 7.56
CA LEU A 234 3.69 -0.62 7.61
C LEU A 234 4.52 -0.55 6.33
N GLN A 235 3.86 -0.62 5.17
CA GLN A 235 4.50 -0.57 3.85
C GLN A 235 5.20 0.78 3.64
N SER A 236 4.50 1.90 3.89
CA SER A 236 5.05 3.24 3.70
C SER A 236 6.22 3.50 4.62
N ARG A 237 6.14 3.08 5.90
CA ARG A 237 7.25 3.27 6.85
C ARG A 237 8.51 2.52 6.46
N LEU A 238 8.36 1.32 5.90
CA LEU A 238 9.49 0.55 5.37
C LEU A 238 10.21 1.33 4.27
N VAL A 239 9.46 1.90 3.32
CA VAL A 239 10.03 2.67 2.21
C VAL A 239 10.65 3.97 2.69
N VAL A 240 9.98 4.69 3.60
CA VAL A 240 10.54 5.89 4.24
C VAL A 240 11.87 5.60 4.93
N ARG A 241 12.00 4.45 5.61
CA ARG A 241 13.28 4.02 6.18
C ARG A 241 14.34 3.86 5.08
N THR A 242 14.01 3.16 3.99
CA THR A 242 14.93 2.97 2.84
C THR A 242 15.40 4.31 2.27
N LEU A 243 14.49 5.26 2.08
CA LEU A 243 14.81 6.60 1.58
C LEU A 243 15.78 7.34 2.54
N LEU A 244 15.51 7.33 3.84
CA LEU A 244 16.38 7.95 4.85
C LEU A 244 17.78 7.34 4.91
N THR A 245 17.88 6.01 4.72
CA THR A 245 19.16 5.29 4.76
C THR A 245 19.90 5.29 3.43
N SER A 246 19.29 5.79 2.35
CA SER A 246 19.90 5.77 1.00
C SER A 246 21.15 6.65 0.88
N GLY A 247 21.27 7.69 1.71
CA GLY A 247 22.32 8.70 1.59
C GLY A 247 22.13 9.67 0.41
N ARG A 248 20.99 9.62 -0.29
CA ARG A 248 20.75 10.35 -1.56
C ARG A 248 19.72 11.48 -1.46
N LEU A 249 19.24 11.80 -0.26
CA LEU A 249 18.29 12.89 -0.05
C LEU A 249 19.00 14.24 0.03
N THR A 250 18.45 15.24 -0.66
CA THR A 250 18.82 16.66 -0.49
C THR A 250 18.39 17.16 0.90
N ALA A 251 18.73 18.40 1.27
CA ALA A 251 18.26 18.99 2.53
C ALA A 251 16.71 19.03 2.61
N GLN A 252 16.07 19.48 1.54
CA GLN A 252 14.61 19.55 1.41
C GLN A 252 13.98 18.15 1.40
N GLY A 253 14.58 17.21 0.67
CA GLY A 253 14.13 15.82 0.67
C GLY A 253 14.21 15.17 2.04
N ARG A 254 15.30 15.43 2.78
CA ARG A 254 15.45 14.94 4.16
C ARG A 254 14.39 15.52 5.08
N ALA A 255 14.09 16.82 4.99
CA ALA A 255 13.03 17.44 5.76
C ALA A 255 11.66 16.79 5.48
N LEU A 256 11.30 16.64 4.19
CA LEU A 256 10.05 16.01 3.78
C LEU A 256 9.94 14.56 4.29
N VAL A 257 10.94 13.73 3.99
CA VAL A 257 10.93 12.31 4.34
C VAL A 257 10.97 12.09 5.86
N SER A 258 11.63 12.99 6.62
CA SER A 258 11.60 12.97 8.09
C SER A 258 10.21 13.32 8.63
N GLY A 259 9.49 14.26 8.01
CA GLY A 259 8.09 14.54 8.33
C GLY A 259 7.17 13.34 8.06
N LEU A 260 7.38 12.64 6.94
CA LEU A 260 6.66 11.38 6.66
C LEU A 260 6.98 10.32 7.72
N ALA A 261 8.25 10.19 8.12
CA ALA A 261 8.66 9.25 9.17
C ALA A 261 7.98 9.56 10.50
N ALA A 262 7.99 10.82 10.95
CA ALA A 262 7.36 11.24 12.19
C ALA A 262 5.84 10.97 12.19
N THR A 263 5.16 11.26 11.07
CA THR A 263 3.73 10.97 10.87
C THR A 263 3.45 9.47 11.01
N LEU A 264 4.19 8.64 10.27
CA LEU A 264 4.03 7.19 10.28
C LEU A 264 4.42 6.57 11.62
N ASP A 265 5.42 7.10 12.32
CA ASP A 265 5.82 6.66 13.66
C ASP A 265 4.75 6.99 14.71
N GLY A 266 4.03 8.10 14.54
CA GLY A 266 2.80 8.39 15.28
C GLY A 266 1.73 7.34 15.00
N TRP A 267 1.44 7.09 13.73
CA TRP A 267 0.38 6.16 13.31
C TRP A 267 0.67 4.71 13.64
N LEU A 268 1.92 4.28 13.67
CA LEU A 268 2.28 2.92 14.07
C LEU A 268 1.97 2.63 15.54
N ARG A 269 1.89 3.67 16.38
CA ARG A 269 1.48 3.56 17.79
C ARG A 269 -0.04 3.55 17.96
N GLU A 270 -0.80 3.94 16.95
CA GLU A 270 -2.26 3.92 17.03
C GLU A 270 -2.81 2.47 17.02
N PRO A 271 -3.71 2.13 17.96
CA PRO A 271 -4.22 0.78 18.10
C PRO A 271 -5.16 0.41 16.96
N VAL A 272 -4.96 -0.79 16.44
CA VAL A 272 -5.81 -1.46 15.45
C VAL A 272 -6.23 -2.83 16.00
N PRO A 273 -7.42 -3.36 15.63
CA PRO A 273 -7.82 -4.73 15.94
C PRO A 273 -6.70 -5.74 15.65
N PRO A 274 -6.35 -6.63 16.60
CA PRO A 274 -5.24 -7.57 16.45
C PRO A 274 -5.35 -8.48 15.22
N ALA A 275 -6.56 -8.94 14.88
CA ALA A 275 -6.80 -9.78 13.71
C ALA A 275 -6.46 -9.06 12.39
N ALA A 276 -6.95 -7.83 12.21
CA ALA A 276 -6.64 -6.99 11.06
C ALA A 276 -5.13 -6.70 10.95
N LEU A 277 -4.46 -6.43 12.08
CA LEU A 277 -3.01 -6.23 12.12
C LEU A 277 -2.23 -7.48 11.73
N ALA A 278 -2.67 -8.66 12.20
CA ALA A 278 -2.07 -9.93 11.84
C ALA A 278 -2.17 -10.15 10.33
N ARG A 279 -3.36 -10.01 9.74
CA ARG A 279 -3.57 -10.11 8.28
C ARG A 279 -2.71 -9.11 7.51
N ALA A 280 -2.64 -7.85 7.96
CA ALA A 280 -1.82 -6.82 7.31
C ALA A 280 -0.30 -7.16 7.35
N ARG A 281 0.19 -7.69 8.48
CA ARG A 281 1.58 -8.15 8.60
C ARG A 281 1.85 -9.35 7.70
N THR A 282 0.95 -10.33 7.67
CA THR A 282 1.05 -11.51 6.81
C THR A 282 1.09 -11.10 5.34
N ALA A 283 0.16 -10.26 4.88
CA ALA A 283 0.15 -9.76 3.50
C ALA A 283 1.44 -9.00 3.13
N ALA A 284 1.95 -8.15 4.02
CA ALA A 284 3.21 -7.43 3.80
C ALA A 284 4.44 -8.37 3.74
N LEU A 285 4.46 -9.43 4.57
CA LEU A 285 5.52 -10.44 4.56
C LEU A 285 5.45 -11.31 3.31
N LEU A 286 4.25 -11.73 2.91
CA LEU A 286 4.02 -12.51 1.69
C LEU A 286 4.50 -11.75 0.45
N HIS A 287 4.05 -10.50 0.26
CA HIS A 287 4.50 -9.66 -0.85
C HIS A 287 6.03 -9.54 -0.87
N ARG A 288 6.65 -9.23 0.29
CA ARG A 288 8.11 -9.07 0.36
C ARG A 288 8.85 -10.36 0.05
N THR A 289 8.38 -11.48 0.59
CA THR A 289 9.02 -12.79 0.42
C THR A 289 8.95 -13.22 -1.04
N GLU A 290 7.77 -13.14 -1.65
CA GLU A 290 7.56 -13.47 -3.05
C GLU A 290 8.32 -12.51 -3.98
N TRP A 291 8.31 -11.21 -3.69
CA TRP A 291 9.10 -10.23 -4.44
C TRP A 291 10.58 -10.62 -4.46
N ARG A 292 11.15 -11.06 -3.33
CA ARG A 292 12.55 -11.50 -3.30
C ARG A 292 12.76 -12.75 -4.13
N LEU A 293 11.90 -13.75 -4.02
CA LEU A 293 11.98 -14.98 -4.80
C LEU A 293 11.90 -14.72 -6.32
N ARG A 294 11.07 -13.75 -6.73
CA ARG A 294 10.87 -13.37 -8.14
C ARG A 294 11.91 -12.40 -8.69
N ASN A 295 12.61 -11.64 -7.84
CA ASN A 295 13.53 -10.60 -8.29
C ASN A 295 15.00 -10.87 -7.98
N ILE A 296 15.31 -11.55 -6.88
CA ILE A 296 16.69 -11.77 -6.42
C ILE A 296 17.16 -13.16 -6.83
N ALA A 297 18.33 -13.22 -7.46
CA ALA A 297 18.95 -14.48 -7.83
C ALA A 297 19.47 -15.20 -6.58
N ALA A 298 19.17 -16.50 -6.48
CA ALA A 298 19.79 -17.36 -5.48
C ALA A 298 21.32 -17.36 -5.67
N PRO A 299 22.10 -17.43 -4.58
CA PRO A 299 23.55 -17.56 -4.71
C PRO A 299 23.90 -18.88 -5.43
N PRO A 300 25.01 -18.92 -6.20
CA PRO A 300 25.39 -20.11 -6.96
C PRO A 300 25.74 -21.32 -6.06
N SER A 301 26.01 -21.07 -4.78
CA SER A 301 26.24 -22.10 -3.75
C SER A 301 25.75 -21.58 -2.39
N PRO A 302 25.28 -22.46 -1.47
CA PRO A 302 24.89 -22.07 -0.10
C PRO A 302 26.03 -21.41 0.70
N THR A 303 27.28 -21.70 0.34
CA THR A 303 28.49 -21.17 1.01
C THR A 303 29.05 -19.92 0.32
N ALA A 304 28.50 -19.51 -0.83
CA ALA A 304 28.98 -18.34 -1.54
C ALA A 304 28.71 -17.07 -0.72
N PRO A 305 29.63 -16.08 -0.71
CA PRO A 305 29.39 -14.82 -0.05
C PRO A 305 28.15 -14.14 -0.64
N THR A 306 27.32 -13.54 0.22
CA THR A 306 26.14 -12.81 -0.24
C THR A 306 26.60 -11.48 -0.85
N PRO A 307 26.30 -11.22 -2.14
CA PRO A 307 26.68 -9.97 -2.77
C PRO A 307 25.92 -8.79 -2.17
N ASP A 308 26.60 -7.65 -2.04
CA ASP A 308 26.01 -6.36 -1.69
C ASP A 308 26.46 -5.33 -2.74
N PRO A 309 25.56 -4.84 -3.62
CA PRO A 309 24.11 -5.10 -3.64
C PRO A 309 23.73 -6.52 -4.10
N PRO A 310 22.50 -6.98 -3.79
CA PRO A 310 22.02 -8.28 -4.24
C PRO A 310 21.92 -8.36 -5.77
N ARG A 311 22.18 -9.55 -6.33
CA ARG A 311 22.04 -9.79 -7.77
C ARG A 311 20.58 -9.99 -8.15
N PHE A 312 20.12 -9.27 -9.15
CA PHE A 312 18.80 -9.48 -9.71
C PHE A 312 18.78 -10.63 -10.72
N ARG A 313 17.67 -11.35 -10.77
CA ARG A 313 17.38 -12.37 -11.78
C ARG A 313 17.29 -11.75 -13.17
N THR A 314 17.66 -12.45 -14.22
CA THR A 314 17.51 -11.95 -15.61
C THR A 314 16.15 -12.33 -16.23
N ASP A 315 15.49 -13.35 -15.68
CA ASP A 315 14.22 -13.91 -16.14
C ASP A 315 13.00 -13.37 -15.37
N ARG A 316 13.07 -12.11 -14.92
CA ARG A 316 11.98 -11.50 -14.14
C ARG A 316 10.73 -11.36 -15.00
N ALA A 317 9.62 -11.89 -14.49
CA ALA A 317 8.30 -11.72 -15.10
C ALA A 317 7.40 -10.87 -14.19
N PHE A 318 6.46 -10.17 -14.80
CA PHE A 318 5.37 -9.54 -14.07
C PHE A 318 4.54 -10.59 -13.33
N TRP A 319 4.06 -10.26 -12.13
CA TRP A 319 3.14 -11.09 -11.39
C TRP A 319 2.14 -10.19 -10.63
N PRO A 320 0.83 -10.54 -10.63
CA PRO A 320 -0.15 -9.79 -9.88
C PRO A 320 -0.15 -10.22 -8.40
N ASP A 321 0.05 -9.28 -7.47
CA ASP A 321 -0.20 -9.54 -6.05
C ASP A 321 -1.63 -9.11 -5.65
N LEU A 322 -2.53 -10.09 -5.58
CA LEU A 322 -3.94 -9.85 -5.24
C LEU A 322 -4.19 -9.83 -3.72
N ARG A 323 -3.19 -10.17 -2.90
CA ARG A 323 -3.37 -10.36 -1.45
C ARG A 323 -3.65 -9.06 -0.71
N THR A 324 -3.24 -7.92 -1.27
CA THR A 324 -3.59 -6.59 -0.74
C THR A 324 -5.10 -6.40 -0.57
N HIS A 325 -5.92 -7.01 -1.44
CA HIS A 325 -7.38 -6.94 -1.33
C HIS A 325 -7.97 -8.23 -0.78
N ALA A 326 -7.42 -9.40 -1.13
CA ALA A 326 -7.94 -10.68 -0.66
C ALA A 326 -7.84 -10.85 0.87
N PHE A 327 -6.86 -10.22 1.53
CA PHE A 327 -6.67 -10.31 2.99
C PHE A 327 -7.42 -9.21 3.76
N ALA A 328 -8.15 -8.33 3.05
CA ALA A 328 -8.84 -7.21 3.69
C ALA A 328 -9.89 -7.66 4.69
N SER A 329 -10.63 -8.72 4.35
CA SER A 329 -11.58 -9.41 5.22
C SER A 329 -11.12 -10.85 5.48
N ALA A 330 -11.36 -11.36 6.69
CA ALA A 330 -11.13 -12.76 6.99
C ALA A 330 -12.16 -13.66 6.26
N PRO A 331 -11.73 -14.69 5.50
CA PRO A 331 -12.65 -15.63 4.88
C PRO A 331 -13.43 -16.43 5.94
N THR A 332 -14.74 -16.57 5.77
CA THR A 332 -15.59 -17.40 6.66
C THR A 332 -15.54 -18.89 6.33
N ALA A 333 -15.19 -19.23 5.08
CA ALA A 333 -15.04 -20.60 4.60
C ALA A 333 -13.78 -20.68 3.70
N PRO A 334 -12.57 -20.67 4.30
CA PRO A 334 -11.32 -20.73 3.55
C PRO A 334 -11.18 -22.05 2.79
N ARG A 335 -10.67 -21.98 1.55
CA ARG A 335 -10.48 -23.12 0.64
C ARG A 335 -9.07 -23.18 0.07
N THR A 336 -8.42 -22.03 -0.07
CA THR A 336 -7.04 -21.93 -0.57
C THR A 336 -6.06 -21.72 0.58
N PRO A 337 -4.76 -22.06 0.41
CA PRO A 337 -3.74 -21.79 1.43
C PRO A 337 -3.66 -20.30 1.83
N ASP A 338 -3.80 -19.39 0.86
CA ASP A 338 -3.88 -17.94 1.09
C ASP A 338 -5.08 -17.57 1.97
N GLU A 339 -6.26 -18.16 1.72
CA GLU A 339 -7.47 -17.93 2.52
C GLU A 339 -7.33 -18.48 3.94
N HIS A 340 -6.71 -19.64 4.12
CA HIS A 340 -6.39 -20.17 5.46
C HIS A 340 -5.42 -19.25 6.22
N LEU A 341 -4.38 -18.72 5.56
CA LEU A 341 -3.51 -17.70 6.17
C LEU A 341 -4.27 -16.43 6.54
N ALA A 342 -5.15 -15.95 5.65
CA ALA A 342 -5.97 -14.76 5.91
C ALA A 342 -6.97 -15.00 7.06
N ALA A 343 -7.46 -16.22 7.23
CA ALA A 343 -8.34 -16.63 8.33
C ALA A 343 -7.59 -16.86 9.66
N GLY A 344 -6.25 -16.79 9.67
CA GLY A 344 -5.44 -17.00 10.87
C GLY A 344 -5.13 -18.47 11.18
N ASP A 345 -5.21 -19.35 10.18
CA ASP A 345 -4.89 -20.77 10.28
C ASP A 345 -3.61 -21.10 9.47
N PRO A 346 -2.42 -20.79 10.03
CA PRO A 346 -1.16 -21.04 9.36
C PRO A 346 -0.80 -22.53 9.27
N ALA A 347 -1.40 -23.41 10.10
CA ALA A 347 -1.14 -24.84 10.07
C ALA A 347 -1.72 -25.48 8.80
N THR A 348 -3.01 -25.25 8.53
CA THR A 348 -3.65 -25.74 7.30
C THR A 348 -3.05 -25.09 6.07
N ALA A 349 -2.75 -23.79 6.12
CA ALA A 349 -2.07 -23.13 5.02
C ALA A 349 -0.68 -23.71 4.72
N LEU A 350 0.11 -24.01 5.75
CA LEU A 350 1.44 -24.61 5.58
C LEU A 350 1.35 -25.96 4.84
N ALA A 351 0.39 -26.81 5.22
CA ALA A 351 0.13 -28.08 4.55
C ALA A 351 -0.28 -27.87 3.08
N GLY A 352 -1.23 -26.96 2.83
CA GLY A 352 -1.67 -26.68 1.46
C GLY A 352 -0.57 -26.09 0.55
N TYR A 353 0.33 -25.24 1.07
CA TYR A 353 1.49 -24.81 0.29
C TYR A 353 2.52 -25.93 0.09
N ALA A 354 2.66 -26.85 1.05
CA ALA A 354 3.53 -28.01 0.88
C ALA A 354 3.03 -28.91 -0.26
N ASP A 355 1.71 -29.10 -0.38
CA ASP A 355 1.08 -29.83 -1.48
C ASP A 355 1.37 -29.14 -2.83
N LEU A 356 1.20 -27.81 -2.92
CA LEU A 356 1.53 -27.04 -4.13
C LEU A 356 3.02 -27.15 -4.52
N LEU A 357 3.91 -27.18 -3.52
CA LEU A 357 5.34 -27.31 -3.73
C LEU A 357 5.77 -28.73 -4.12
N ALA A 358 4.94 -29.76 -3.89
CA ALA A 358 5.23 -31.11 -4.35
C ALA A 358 5.25 -31.19 -5.88
N ASP A 359 4.33 -30.48 -6.54
CA ASP A 359 4.23 -30.41 -8.00
C ASP A 359 5.16 -29.35 -8.61
N HIS A 360 5.32 -28.22 -7.93
CA HIS A 360 6.13 -27.09 -8.41
C HIS A 360 7.09 -26.55 -7.31
N PRO A 361 8.21 -27.24 -7.04
CA PRO A 361 9.08 -26.95 -5.88
C PRO A 361 9.72 -25.57 -5.84
N THR A 362 9.75 -24.87 -6.97
CA THR A 362 10.36 -23.55 -7.12
C THR A 362 9.33 -22.45 -7.43
N GLU A 363 8.03 -22.76 -7.37
CA GLU A 363 6.98 -21.78 -7.62
C GLU A 363 7.03 -20.68 -6.54
N PRO A 364 7.29 -19.42 -6.91
CA PRO A 364 7.56 -18.37 -5.93
C PRO A 364 6.41 -18.04 -4.99
N HIS A 365 5.15 -18.16 -5.45
CA HIS A 365 3.97 -17.88 -4.64
C HIS A 365 3.81 -18.93 -3.53
N ALA A 366 3.85 -20.21 -3.88
CA ALA A 366 3.75 -21.32 -2.94
C ALA A 366 4.93 -21.33 -1.95
N LEU A 367 6.16 -21.08 -2.42
CA LEU A 367 7.32 -21.01 -1.53
C LEU A 367 7.25 -19.81 -0.58
N ALA A 368 6.79 -18.65 -1.04
CA ALA A 368 6.57 -17.50 -0.16
C ALA A 368 5.51 -17.79 0.91
N GLY A 369 4.40 -18.39 0.50
CA GLY A 369 3.33 -18.86 1.37
C GLY A 369 3.84 -19.79 2.46
N TRP A 370 4.57 -20.84 2.06
CA TRP A 370 5.15 -21.82 2.97
C TRP A 370 6.14 -21.19 3.96
N ILE A 371 7.03 -20.31 3.50
CA ILE A 371 8.00 -19.61 4.37
C ILE A 371 7.27 -18.75 5.42
N VAL A 372 6.23 -17.99 5.01
CA VAL A 372 5.48 -17.12 5.92
C VAL A 372 4.63 -17.93 6.89
N ALA A 373 3.94 -18.98 6.43
CA ALA A 373 3.17 -19.88 7.28
C ALA A 373 4.06 -20.54 8.35
N ARG A 374 5.22 -21.07 7.94
CA ARG A 374 6.20 -21.67 8.86
C ARG A 374 6.74 -20.67 9.86
N ALA A 375 7.07 -19.45 9.43
CA ALA A 375 7.55 -18.40 10.32
C ALA A 375 6.49 -17.92 11.32
N THR A 376 5.21 -18.08 10.99
CA THR A 376 4.09 -17.78 11.88
C THR A 376 3.92 -18.85 12.95
N LEU A 377 4.09 -20.13 12.61
CA LEU A 377 4.00 -21.26 13.55
C LEU A 377 5.23 -21.40 14.46
N ASP A 378 6.42 -21.21 13.90
CA ASP A 378 7.70 -21.34 14.62
C ASP A 378 8.54 -20.06 14.46
N PRO A 379 8.30 -19.04 15.30
CA PRO A 379 9.02 -17.77 15.24
C PRO A 379 10.44 -17.89 15.81
N GLY A 380 11.34 -18.54 15.06
CA GLY A 380 12.73 -18.77 15.45
C GLY A 380 13.77 -17.98 14.64
N ARG A 381 15.05 -18.16 15.00
CA ARG A 381 16.19 -17.62 14.22
C ARG A 381 16.21 -18.15 12.78
N ALA A 382 15.86 -19.43 12.61
CA ALA A 382 15.74 -20.06 11.29
C ALA A 382 14.69 -19.38 10.42
N SER A 383 13.46 -19.24 10.93
CA SER A 383 12.36 -18.55 10.24
C SER A 383 12.68 -17.09 9.89
N ARG A 384 13.34 -16.35 10.80
CA ARG A 384 13.81 -14.98 10.49
C ARG A 384 14.82 -14.95 9.35
N ARG A 385 15.72 -15.94 9.27
CA ARG A 385 16.69 -16.06 8.16
C ARG A 385 15.97 -16.36 6.85
N MET A 386 14.99 -17.28 6.86
CA MET A 386 14.18 -17.60 5.68
C MET A 386 13.41 -16.38 5.17
N LEU A 387 12.77 -15.60 6.05
CA LEU A 387 12.10 -14.35 5.66
C LEU A 387 13.07 -13.28 5.13
N ALA A 388 14.28 -13.20 5.68
CA ALA A 388 15.28 -12.21 5.26
C ALA A 388 15.94 -12.55 3.92
N ARG A 389 16.08 -13.84 3.62
CA ARG A 389 16.77 -14.40 2.45
C ARG A 389 16.01 -15.62 1.91
N PRO A 390 14.76 -15.46 1.45
CA PRO A 390 13.96 -16.59 0.96
C PRO A 390 14.59 -17.23 -0.28
N GLU A 391 15.33 -16.46 -1.08
CA GLU A 391 16.09 -16.97 -2.23
C GLU A 391 17.22 -17.97 -1.86
N GLN A 392 17.57 -18.08 -0.57
CA GLN A 392 18.53 -19.09 -0.05
C GLN A 392 17.83 -20.29 0.56
N THR A 393 16.49 -20.29 0.60
CA THR A 393 15.70 -21.34 1.25
C THR A 393 15.37 -22.43 0.24
N GLN A 394 15.69 -23.68 0.58
CA GLN A 394 15.17 -24.85 -0.11
C GLN A 394 14.09 -25.49 0.77
N PRO A 395 12.89 -25.80 0.24
CA PRO A 395 11.92 -26.59 0.98
C PRO A 395 12.56 -27.95 1.29
N GLN A 396 12.65 -28.29 2.57
CA GLN A 396 13.07 -29.63 2.98
C GLN A 396 11.88 -30.56 2.70
N PRO A 397 12.09 -31.73 2.07
CA PRO A 397 11.03 -32.71 1.94
C PRO A 397 10.54 -33.07 3.35
N SER A 398 9.22 -33.08 3.53
CA SER A 398 8.56 -33.50 4.77
C SER A 398 9.06 -34.90 5.16
N GLY A 399 9.74 -35.00 6.30
CA GLY A 399 10.12 -36.27 6.92
C GLY A 399 9.04 -36.79 7.84
#